data_AF-A0A482WZJ9-F1
#
_entry.id   AF-A0A482WZJ9-F1
#
_cell.length_a   1.000
_cell.length_b   1.000
_cell.length_c   1.000
_cell.angle_alpha   90.00
_cell.angle_beta   90.00
_cell.angle_gamma   90.00
#
_symmetry.space_group_name_H-M   'P 1'
#
loop_
_entity.id
_entity.type
_entity.pdbx_description
1 polymer ?
#
loop_
_entity_poly.entity_id
_entity_poly.type
_entity_poly.pdbx_seq_one_letter_code
_entity_poly.pdbx_strand_id
1 'polypeptide(L)' 'MADINEKDYKEWAQLYNKASTSMQNREVKMEDAANMIERNLYLLGATAVEDKLQDQ' A
#
# COMPACT_ATOMS: atom_id res chain seq x y z
N MET A 1 -8.46 2.36 -6.42
CA MET A 1 -9.42 1.39 -5.83
C MET A 1 -9.26 0.06 -6.53
N ALA A 2 -9.44 -1.07 -5.86
CA ALA A 2 -9.51 -2.39 -6.48
C ALA A 2 -10.50 -3.26 -5.70
N ASP A 3 -11.21 -4.14 -6.40
CA ASP A 3 -12.05 -5.15 -5.77
C ASP A 3 -11.20 -6.37 -5.44
N ILE A 4 -11.22 -6.78 -4.18
CA ILE A 4 -10.39 -7.87 -3.66
C ILE A 4 -11.32 -8.90 -3.05
N ASN A 5 -11.18 -10.16 -3.47
CA ASN A 5 -11.96 -11.24 -2.88
C ASN A 5 -11.42 -11.61 -1.49
N GLU A 6 -12.26 -12.28 -0.70
CA GLU A 6 -11.92 -12.59 0.69
C GLU A 6 -10.71 -13.53 0.84
N LYS A 7 -10.47 -14.41 -0.15
CA LYS A 7 -9.33 -15.34 -0.12
C LYS A 7 -8.02 -14.57 -0.26
N ASP A 8 -7.92 -13.71 -1.27
CA ASP A 8 -6.72 -12.93 -1.57
C ASP A 8 -6.42 -11.95 -0.44
N TYR A 9 -7.46 -11.34 0.13
CA TYR A 9 -7.32 -10.51 1.33
C TYR A 9 -6.75 -11.31 2.52
N LYS A 10 -7.28 -12.50 2.82
CA LYS A 10 -6.81 -13.33 3.94
C LYS A 10 -5.36 -13.75 3.76
N GLU A 11 -4.95 -14.11 2.55
CA GLU A 11 -3.57 -14.48 2.23
C GLU A 11 -2.62 -13.30 2.43
N TRP A 12 -2.96 -12.14 1.85
CA TRP A 12 -2.20 -10.92 2.04
C TRP A 12 -2.11 -10.51 3.52
N ALA A 13 -3.21 -10.57 4.28
CA ALA A 13 -3.25 -10.18 5.69
C ALA A 13 -2.31 -11.04 6.54
N GLN A 14 -2.17 -12.33 6.24
CA GLN A 14 -1.20 -13.20 6.91
C GLN A 14 0.25 -12.81 6.58
N LEU A 15 0.53 -12.49 5.31
CA LEU A 15 1.85 -12.07 4.87
C LEU A 15 2.24 -10.73 5.50
N TYR A 16 1.33 -9.76 5.48
CA TYR A 16 1.50 -8.44 6.10
C TYR A 16 1.75 -8.56 7.61
N ASN A 17 0.96 -9.38 8.31
CA ASN A 17 1.18 -9.59 9.75
C ASN A 17 2.59 -10.14 10.02
N LYS A 18 3.02 -11.18 9.30
CA LYS A 18 4.37 -11.74 9.43
C LYS A 18 5.47 -10.72 9.09
N ALA A 19 5.26 -9.89 8.07
CA ALA A 19 6.18 -8.82 7.69
C ALA A 19 6.27 -7.77 8.81
N SER A 20 5.14 -7.30 9.32
CA SER A 20 5.05 -6.24 10.33
C SER A 20 5.71 -6.61 11.66
N THR A 21 5.65 -7.89 12.05
CA THR A 21 6.28 -8.42 13.27
C THR A 21 7.73 -8.90 13.04
N SER A 22 8.26 -8.78 11.83
CA SER A 22 9.62 -9.25 11.51
C SER A 22 10.68 -8.33 12.12
N MET A 23 11.60 -8.90 12.88
CA MET A 23 12.76 -8.17 13.43
C MET A 23 13.87 -7.93 12.40
N GLN A 24 13.89 -8.70 11.31
CA GLN A 24 14.90 -8.63 10.25
C GLN A 24 14.24 -8.29 8.91
N ASN A 25 14.90 -7.42 8.12
CA ASN A 25 14.47 -7.02 6.78
C ASN A 25 12.99 -6.62 6.70
N ARG A 26 12.50 -5.94 7.76
CA ARG A 26 11.08 -5.58 7.90
C ARG A 26 10.60 -4.73 6.74
N GLU A 27 11.40 -3.73 6.34
CA GLU A 27 11.06 -2.81 5.24
C GLU A 27 10.83 -3.56 3.93
N VAL A 28 11.77 -4.42 3.52
CA VAL A 28 11.65 -5.24 2.31
C VAL A 28 10.40 -6.13 2.38
N LYS A 29 10.16 -6.81 3.50
CA LYS A 29 8.97 -7.68 3.65
C LYS A 29 7.66 -6.89 3.59
N MET A 30 7.65 -5.66 4.11
CA MET A 30 6.49 -4.78 4.05
C MET A 30 6.24 -4.27 2.64
N GLU A 31 7.31 -3.94 1.90
CA GLU A 31 7.25 -3.56 0.50
C GLU A 31 6.74 -4.71 -0.38
N ASP A 32 7.23 -5.93 -0.16
CA ASP A 32 6.74 -7.14 -0.84
C ASP A 32 5.24 -7.36 -0.58
N ALA A 33 4.80 -7.17 0.67
CA ALA A 33 3.39 -7.28 1.03
C ALA A 33 2.54 -6.19 0.36
N ALA A 34 3.01 -4.95 0.30
CA ALA A 34 2.31 -3.86 -0.40
C ALA A 34 2.21 -4.15 -1.90
N ASN A 35 3.32 -4.52 -2.54
CA ASN A 35 3.38 -4.86 -3.97
C ASN A 35 2.51 -6.05 -4.38
N MET A 36 2.23 -6.97 -3.46
CA MET A 36 1.34 -8.10 -3.70
C MET A 36 -0.11 -7.65 -3.92
N ILE A 37 -0.60 -6.69 -3.13
CA ILE A 37 -2.01 -6.27 -3.12
C ILE A 37 -2.29 -5.02 -3.95
N GLU A 38 -1.29 -4.15 -4.16
CA GLU A 38 -1.40 -2.91 -4.93
C GLU A 38 -1.30 -3.15 -6.46
N ARG A 39 -1.98 -4.19 -6.94
CA ARG A 39 -2.04 -4.58 -8.35
C ARG A 39 -3.41 -4.33 -8.94
N ASN A 40 -3.47 -3.95 -10.21
CA ASN A 40 -4.72 -3.73 -10.95
C ASN A 40 -5.64 -2.66 -10.34
N LEU A 41 -5.05 -1.56 -9.88
CA LEU A 41 -5.79 -0.44 -9.30
C LEU A 41 -6.51 0.38 -10.38
N TYR A 42 -7.74 0.79 -10.08
CA TYR A 42 -8.48 1.81 -10.82
C TYR A 42 -8.08 3.21 -10.32
N LEU A 43 -7.66 4.07 -11.27
CA LEU A 43 -7.46 5.49 -11.04
C LEU A 43 -8.83 6.17 -10.92
N LEU A 44 -9.17 6.65 -9.71
CA LEU A 44 -10.43 7.33 -9.46
C LEU A 44 -10.36 8.84 -9.67
N GLY A 45 -9.15 9.41 -9.60
CA GLY A 45 -8.91 10.84 -9.72
C GLY A 45 -7.52 11.20 -9.23
N ALA A 46 -7.19 12.48 -9.31
CA ALA A 46 -5.95 13.05 -8.80
C ALA A 46 -6.26 14.33 -8.03
N THR A 47 -5.55 14.56 -6.95
CA THR A 47 -5.61 15.81 -6.18
C THR A 47 -4.40 16.67 -6.53
N ALA A 48 -4.59 17.98 -6.66
CA ALA A 48 -3.51 18.94 -6.79
C ALA A 48 -3.51 19.85 -5.55
N VAL A 49 -2.34 20.07 -4.97
CA VAL A 49 -2.13 21.00 -3.86
C VAL A 49 -1.12 22.02 -4.35
N GLU A 50 -1.50 23.29 -4.28
CA GLU A 50 -0.63 24.43 -4.56
C GLU A 50 -0.06 24.92 -3.23
N ASP A 51 1.27 24.86 -3.09
CA ASP A 51 1.95 25.46 -1.94
C ASP A 51 2.07 26.97 -2.17
N LYS A 52 1.25 27.74 -1.46
CA LYS A 52 1.29 29.21 -1.54
C LYS A 52 2.48 29.74 -0.77
N LEU A 53 3.52 30.11 -1.53
CA LEU A 53 4.63 30.89 -1.03
C LEU A 53 4.20 32.35 -0.80
N GLN A 54 4.86 33.03 0.13
CA GLN A 54 4.51 34.40 0.52
C GLN A 54 4.77 35.36 -0.66
N ASP A 55 3.76 36.16 -1.04
CA ASP A 55 3.93 37.26 -2.02
C ASP A 55 4.86 38.33 -1.42
N GLN A 56 5.82 38.84 -2.21
CA GLN A 56 6.61 40.02 -1.83
C GLN A 56 5.76 41.30 -1.84
#